data_AF-R4UMQ4-F1
#
_entry.id   AF-R4UMQ4-F1
#
_cell.length_a   1.000
_cell.length_b   1.000
_cell.length_c   1.000
_cell.angle_alpha   90.00
_cell.angle_beta   90.00
_cell.angle_gamma   90.00
#
_symmetry.space_group_name_H-M   'P 1'
#
loop_
_entity.id
_entity.type
_entity.pdbx_description
1 polymer ?
#
loop_
_entity_poly.entity_id
_entity_poly.type
_entity_poly.pdbx_seq_one_letter_code
_entity_poly.pdbx_strand_id
1 'polypeptide(L)'
;MLKVNNIYFKIMLSLALVVSAFLVYDFFLALFDPMPKFANLNYGLRILTYYSFFTIQTNYLVTIFFYIAAIKMRKKQQYPQFPLLLAITTYITITMLVFWGGIASKGNELNQYDGWHWVGTFFLHLINPIIMITVFCFTCGKKYYFWENHAKKNLWIILVYMFFFLITSLIKGIILHHFKYDSDILFPYFFLDIYSDTWFFLLTIALLVILAIAIGMQYFYIWLNNKLYIKRHKNKHITEWSPPNNIRLIWKFDHKVKVGIRLALSCTIIVFIITLALTSILIFSALIIGAIAAAFKSTSWPLWLVIGGVSLLIISFIILIILIPAIKYTKKGSLQAKNLIAMLMINLTIFSWFTIIGPILGIISIIKILKGTETPEEFKTN
;
A
#
# COMPACT_ATOMS: atom_id res chain seq x y z
N MET A 1 -30.75 16.63 14.01
CA MET A 1 -29.97 15.42 13.64
C MET A 1 -30.66 14.56 12.57
N LEU A 2 -31.97 14.29 12.65
CA LEU A 2 -32.72 13.46 11.68
C LEU A 2 -32.59 13.89 10.20
N LYS A 3 -32.70 15.20 9.88
CA LYS A 3 -32.58 15.71 8.50
C LYS A 3 -31.21 15.47 7.87
N VAL A 4 -30.13 15.64 8.64
CA VAL A 4 -28.74 15.46 8.16
C VAL A 4 -28.49 13.99 7.80
N ASN A 5 -28.98 13.05 8.62
CA ASN A 5 -28.83 11.62 8.36
C ASN A 5 -29.58 11.15 7.10
N ASN A 6 -30.69 11.80 6.75
CA ASN A 6 -31.41 11.50 5.52
C ASN A 6 -30.60 11.90 4.26
N ILE A 7 -29.90 13.03 4.30
CA ILE A 7 -29.04 13.46 3.19
C ILE A 7 -27.86 12.49 3.02
N TYR A 8 -27.16 12.13 4.11
CA TYR A 8 -26.06 11.16 4.02
C TYR A 8 -26.52 9.79 3.54
N PHE A 9 -27.69 9.32 3.99
CA PHE A 9 -28.29 8.10 3.48
C PHE A 9 -28.50 8.16 1.96
N LYS A 10 -29.14 9.23 1.46
CA LYS A 10 -29.39 9.42 0.03
C LYS A 10 -28.09 9.45 -0.77
N ILE A 11 -27.09 10.21 -0.31
CA ILE A 11 -25.78 10.29 -0.96
C ILE A 11 -25.13 8.91 -1.03
N MET A 12 -25.02 8.19 0.10
CA MET A 12 -24.39 6.87 0.13
C MET A 12 -25.14 5.86 -0.75
N LEU A 13 -26.47 5.90 -0.77
CA LEU A 13 -27.28 5.03 -1.63
C LEU A 13 -27.09 5.38 -3.11
N SER A 14 -27.11 6.66 -3.48
CA SER A 14 -26.86 7.10 -4.86
C SER A 14 -25.48 6.67 -5.33
N LEU A 15 -24.43 6.86 -4.51
CA LEU A 15 -23.09 6.37 -4.82
C LEU A 15 -23.07 4.85 -5.00
N ALA A 16 -23.71 4.09 -4.10
CA ALA A 16 -23.81 2.64 -4.23
C ALA A 16 -24.46 2.23 -5.56
N LEU A 17 -25.57 2.86 -5.94
CA LEU A 17 -26.30 2.54 -7.17
C LEU A 17 -25.48 2.88 -8.43
N VAL A 18 -24.83 4.05 -8.46
CA VAL A 18 -24.01 4.47 -9.61
C VAL A 18 -22.82 3.52 -9.78
N VAL A 19 -22.06 3.25 -8.71
CA VAL A 19 -20.91 2.33 -8.80
C VAL A 19 -21.37 0.91 -9.13
N SER A 20 -22.51 0.46 -8.60
CA SER A 20 -23.10 -0.85 -8.99
C SER A 20 -23.40 -0.91 -10.48
N ALA A 21 -23.99 0.14 -11.06
CA ALA A 21 -24.30 0.17 -12.48
C ALA A 21 -23.05 0.05 -13.35
N PHE A 22 -21.97 0.78 -13.00
CA PHE A 22 -20.68 0.65 -13.69
C PHE A 22 -20.07 -0.74 -13.54
N LEU A 23 -20.13 -1.34 -12.35
CA LEU A 23 -19.61 -2.71 -12.14
C LEU A 23 -20.40 -3.76 -12.91
N VAL A 24 -21.73 -3.64 -12.95
CA VAL A 24 -22.57 -4.53 -13.75
C VAL A 24 -22.25 -4.37 -15.23
N TYR A 25 -22.17 -3.13 -15.73
CA TYR A 25 -21.82 -2.86 -17.12
C TYR A 25 -20.42 -3.39 -17.48
N ASP A 26 -19.41 -3.12 -16.65
CA ASP A 26 -18.03 -3.61 -16.82
C ASP A 26 -17.95 -5.15 -16.82
N PHE A 27 -18.73 -5.81 -15.95
CA PHE A 27 -18.85 -7.27 -15.97
C PHE A 27 -19.47 -7.79 -17.28
N PHE A 28 -20.53 -7.14 -17.79
CA PHE A 28 -21.14 -7.50 -19.07
C PHE A 28 -20.18 -7.28 -20.23
N LEU A 29 -19.41 -6.18 -20.25
CA LEU A 29 -18.35 -5.99 -21.24
C LEU A 29 -17.31 -7.10 -21.17
N ALA A 30 -16.75 -7.38 -19.98
CA ALA A 30 -15.77 -8.45 -19.81
C ALA A 30 -16.28 -9.85 -20.23
N LEU A 31 -17.60 -10.07 -20.18
CA LEU A 31 -18.22 -11.30 -20.62
C LEU A 31 -18.52 -11.37 -22.11
N PHE A 32 -19.14 -10.35 -22.68
CA PHE A 32 -19.73 -10.39 -24.02
C PHE A 32 -18.90 -9.66 -25.06
N ASP A 33 -18.13 -8.66 -24.65
CA ASP A 33 -17.25 -7.84 -25.48
C ASP A 33 -15.89 -7.65 -24.79
N PRO A 34 -15.15 -8.76 -24.54
CA PRO A 34 -13.91 -8.70 -23.77
C PRO A 34 -12.79 -8.00 -24.56
N MET A 35 -11.81 -7.47 -23.84
CA MET A 35 -10.55 -7.00 -24.43
C MET A 35 -9.93 -8.06 -25.36
N PRO A 36 -9.22 -7.68 -26.43
CA PRO A 36 -8.69 -8.61 -27.43
C PRO A 36 -7.92 -9.80 -26.85
N LYS A 37 -7.10 -9.58 -25.82
CA LYS A 37 -6.34 -10.66 -25.14
C LYS A 37 -7.21 -11.73 -24.44
N PHE A 38 -8.48 -11.46 -24.22
CA PHE A 38 -9.43 -12.37 -23.58
C PHE A 38 -10.54 -12.86 -24.54
N ALA A 39 -10.51 -12.43 -25.80
CA ALA A 39 -11.55 -12.74 -26.79
C ALA A 39 -11.72 -14.24 -27.05
N ASN A 40 -10.64 -15.02 -26.99
CA ASN A 40 -10.67 -16.46 -27.25
C ASN A 40 -11.07 -17.31 -26.03
N LEU A 41 -11.27 -16.69 -24.85
CA LEU A 41 -11.65 -17.43 -23.65
C LEU A 41 -13.14 -17.79 -23.68
N ASN A 42 -13.50 -18.97 -23.20
CA ASN A 42 -14.90 -19.30 -22.93
C ASN A 42 -15.46 -18.46 -21.76
N TYR A 43 -16.79 -18.36 -21.66
CA TYR A 43 -17.45 -17.54 -20.64
C TYR A 43 -17.03 -17.86 -19.21
N GLY A 44 -16.89 -19.15 -18.85
CA GLY A 44 -16.47 -19.55 -17.50
C GLY A 44 -15.08 -19.02 -17.16
N LEU A 45 -14.15 -19.08 -18.11
CA LEU A 45 -12.80 -18.59 -17.95
C LEU A 45 -12.72 -17.05 -17.98
N ARG A 46 -13.61 -16.37 -18.73
CA ARG A 46 -13.77 -14.91 -18.66
C ARG A 46 -14.20 -14.48 -17.25
N ILE A 47 -15.19 -15.15 -16.65
CA ILE A 47 -15.62 -14.88 -15.26
C ILE A 47 -14.47 -15.08 -14.28
N LEU A 48 -13.77 -16.22 -14.39
CA LEU A 48 -12.64 -16.54 -13.51
C LEU A 48 -11.54 -15.48 -13.63
N THR A 49 -11.24 -15.04 -14.86
CA THR A 49 -10.24 -14.00 -15.11
C THR A 49 -10.69 -12.64 -14.60
N TYR A 50 -11.94 -12.25 -14.82
CA TYR A 50 -12.52 -10.99 -14.33
C TYR A 50 -12.36 -10.84 -12.81
N TYR A 51 -12.78 -11.85 -12.03
CA TYR A 51 -12.67 -11.81 -10.57
C TYR A 51 -11.25 -12.06 -10.05
N SER A 52 -10.29 -12.41 -10.90
CA SER A 52 -8.89 -12.61 -10.49
C SER A 52 -8.10 -11.32 -10.31
N PHE A 53 -8.67 -10.16 -10.67
CA PHE A 53 -8.03 -8.86 -10.45
C PHE A 53 -8.38 -8.28 -9.08
N PHE A 54 -7.37 -7.88 -8.31
CA PHE A 54 -7.58 -7.21 -7.02
C PHE A 54 -8.39 -5.93 -7.19
N THR A 55 -8.16 -5.21 -8.28
CA THR A 55 -8.83 -3.95 -8.60
C THR A 55 -10.35 -4.12 -8.79
N ILE A 56 -10.78 -5.23 -9.39
CA ILE A 56 -12.20 -5.57 -9.51
C ILE A 56 -12.78 -5.85 -8.13
N GLN A 57 -12.16 -6.74 -7.36
CA GLN A 57 -12.66 -7.11 -6.02
C GLN A 57 -12.78 -5.89 -5.09
N THR A 58 -11.82 -4.98 -5.11
CA THR A 58 -11.86 -3.77 -4.27
C THR A 58 -12.93 -2.76 -4.69
N ASN A 59 -13.24 -2.65 -5.98
CA ASN A 59 -14.39 -1.86 -6.44
C ASN A 59 -15.73 -2.43 -5.94
N TYR A 60 -15.90 -3.77 -5.94
CA TYR A 60 -17.05 -4.41 -5.31
C TYR A 60 -17.10 -4.14 -3.81
N LEU A 61 -15.95 -4.19 -3.11
CA LEU A 61 -15.89 -3.87 -1.68
C LEU A 61 -16.29 -2.42 -1.38
N VAL A 62 -15.93 -1.45 -2.22
CA VAL A 62 -16.40 -0.05 -2.10
C VAL A 62 -17.92 0.04 -2.25
N THR A 63 -18.48 -0.67 -3.23
CA THR A 63 -19.93 -0.69 -3.45
C THR A 63 -20.67 -1.30 -2.26
N ILE A 64 -20.22 -2.45 -1.77
CA ILE A 64 -20.74 -3.11 -0.56
C ILE A 64 -20.62 -2.16 0.64
N PHE A 65 -19.51 -1.45 0.78
CA PHE A 65 -19.32 -0.46 1.83
C PHE A 65 -20.38 0.65 1.77
N PHE A 66 -20.67 1.20 0.59
CA PHE A 66 -21.71 2.23 0.45
C PHE A 66 -23.10 1.72 0.81
N TYR A 67 -23.45 0.48 0.44
CA TYR A 67 -24.70 -0.14 0.89
C TYR A 67 -24.75 -0.30 2.43
N ILE A 68 -23.67 -0.82 3.04
CA ILE A 68 -23.58 -0.95 4.51
C ILE A 68 -23.69 0.42 5.18
N ALA A 69 -23.04 1.45 4.63
CA ALA A 69 -23.08 2.82 5.13
C ALA A 69 -24.50 3.40 5.04
N ALA A 70 -25.17 3.26 3.90
CA ALA A 70 -26.54 3.70 3.71
C ALA A 70 -27.50 3.02 4.70
N ILE A 71 -27.40 1.69 4.86
CA ILE A 71 -28.25 0.94 5.81
C ILE A 71 -28.01 1.41 7.25
N LYS A 72 -26.75 1.59 7.67
CA LYS A 72 -26.42 2.07 9.02
C LYS A 72 -26.89 3.50 9.26
N MET A 73 -26.78 4.38 8.26
CA MET A 73 -27.33 5.74 8.32
C MET A 73 -28.83 5.73 8.54
N ARG A 74 -29.57 4.92 7.77
CA ARG A 74 -31.03 4.83 7.84
C ARG A 74 -31.53 4.22 9.14
N LYS A 75 -30.93 3.09 9.57
CA LYS A 75 -31.42 2.32 10.73
C LYS A 75 -30.90 2.82 12.08
N LYS A 76 -29.62 3.19 12.16
CA LYS A 76 -28.94 3.45 13.43
C LYS A 76 -28.45 4.88 13.58
N GLN A 77 -28.57 5.72 12.54
CA GLN A 77 -28.01 7.08 12.53
C GLN A 77 -26.50 7.08 12.84
N GLN A 78 -25.81 6.00 12.46
CA GLN A 78 -24.42 5.73 12.83
C GLN A 78 -23.55 5.55 11.61
N TYR A 79 -22.37 6.15 11.65
CA TYR A 79 -21.36 6.00 10.61
C TYR A 79 -20.75 4.59 10.63
N PRO A 80 -20.27 4.10 9.48
CA PRO A 80 -19.46 2.90 9.45
C PRO A 80 -18.32 2.96 10.47
N GLN A 81 -17.97 1.79 11.02
CA GLN A 81 -16.88 1.72 11.99
C GLN A 81 -15.57 2.09 11.30
N PHE A 82 -14.74 2.86 12.00
CA PHE A 82 -13.49 3.38 11.44
C PHE A 82 -12.55 2.31 10.86
N PRO A 83 -12.36 1.11 11.46
CA PRO A 83 -11.53 0.07 10.85
C PRO A 83 -12.01 -0.40 9.47
N LEU A 84 -13.33 -0.52 9.27
CA LEU A 84 -13.88 -0.88 7.97
C LEU A 84 -13.65 0.24 6.95
N LEU A 85 -13.93 1.49 7.34
CA LEU A 85 -13.67 2.66 6.52
C LEU A 85 -12.17 2.76 6.12
N LEU A 86 -11.28 2.51 7.08
CA LEU A 86 -9.83 2.49 6.86
C LEU A 86 -9.40 1.40 5.88
N ALA A 87 -9.90 0.17 6.06
CA ALA A 87 -9.57 -0.97 5.20
C ALA A 87 -9.95 -0.71 3.73
N ILE A 88 -11.21 -0.34 3.50
CA ILE A 88 -11.76 -0.11 2.15
C ILE A 88 -11.02 1.05 1.46
N THR A 89 -10.79 2.15 2.18
CA THR A 89 -10.06 3.30 1.64
C THR A 89 -8.61 2.95 1.31
N THR A 90 -7.96 2.13 2.15
CA THR A 90 -6.59 1.66 1.88
C THR A 90 -6.56 0.82 0.60
N TYR A 91 -7.42 -0.19 0.48
CA TYR A 91 -7.43 -1.08 -0.68
C TYR A 91 -7.71 -0.35 -2.00
N ILE A 92 -8.69 0.56 -2.02
CA ILE A 92 -9.04 1.27 -3.24
C ILE A 92 -7.96 2.30 -3.62
N THR A 93 -7.22 2.84 -2.64
CA THR A 93 -6.07 3.71 -2.91
C THR A 93 -4.91 2.93 -3.52
N ILE A 94 -4.59 1.75 -2.96
CA ILE A 94 -3.61 0.83 -3.56
C ILE A 94 -4.03 0.46 -4.98
N THR A 95 -5.31 0.14 -5.18
CA THR A 95 -5.89 -0.16 -6.49
C THR A 95 -5.61 0.94 -7.49
N MET A 96 -5.93 2.20 -7.14
CA MET A 96 -5.65 3.36 -7.99
C MET A 96 -4.16 3.49 -8.32
N LEU A 97 -3.28 3.39 -7.32
CA LEU A 97 -1.83 3.54 -7.51
C LEU A 97 -1.23 2.42 -8.36
N VAL A 98 -1.56 1.16 -8.06
CA VAL A 98 -1.04 -0.02 -8.77
C VAL A 98 -1.57 -0.08 -10.19
N PHE A 99 -2.86 0.23 -10.40
CA PHE A 99 -3.46 0.21 -11.73
C PHE A 99 -2.83 1.25 -12.66
N TRP A 100 -2.80 2.53 -12.25
CA TRP A 100 -2.25 3.60 -13.08
C TRP A 100 -0.73 3.49 -13.24
N GLY A 101 -0.01 3.04 -12.19
CA GLY A 101 1.41 2.72 -12.31
C GLY A 101 1.65 1.55 -13.28
N GLY A 102 0.79 0.54 -13.25
CA GLY A 102 0.85 -0.62 -14.14
C GLY A 102 0.60 -0.27 -15.60
N ILE A 103 -0.47 0.46 -15.91
CA ILE A 103 -0.74 0.93 -17.28
C ILE A 103 0.40 1.79 -17.81
N ALA A 104 0.88 2.75 -17.02
CA ALA A 104 2.00 3.60 -17.41
C ALA A 104 3.28 2.80 -17.73
N SER A 105 3.45 1.61 -17.13
CA SER A 105 4.60 0.75 -17.36
C SER A 105 4.49 -0.16 -18.60
N LYS A 106 3.29 -0.39 -19.13
CA LYS A 106 3.04 -1.31 -20.25
C LYS A 106 2.40 -0.56 -21.43
N GLY A 107 3.24 0.05 -22.27
CA GLY A 107 2.78 0.83 -23.44
C GLY A 107 1.83 0.06 -24.37
N ASN A 108 1.98 -1.26 -24.50
CA ASN A 108 1.13 -2.10 -25.34
C ASN A 108 -0.27 -2.37 -24.77
N GLU A 109 -0.49 -2.16 -23.46
CA GLU A 109 -1.81 -2.34 -22.86
C GLU A 109 -2.78 -1.24 -23.30
N LEU A 110 -2.30 -0.07 -23.71
CA LEU A 110 -3.15 1.05 -24.16
C LEU A 110 -3.98 0.69 -25.40
N ASN A 111 -3.46 -0.19 -26.26
CA ASN A 111 -4.14 -0.63 -27.48
C ASN A 111 -5.23 -1.68 -27.21
N GLN A 112 -5.39 -2.14 -25.96
CA GLN A 112 -6.42 -3.11 -25.57
C GLN A 112 -7.77 -2.44 -25.25
N TYR A 113 -7.80 -1.12 -25.14
CA TYR A 113 -8.98 -0.38 -24.67
C TYR A 113 -9.58 0.43 -25.83
N ASP A 114 -10.82 0.09 -26.20
CA ASP A 114 -11.66 1.01 -26.96
C ASP A 114 -12.20 2.15 -26.08
N GLY A 115 -13.00 3.04 -26.67
CA GLY A 115 -13.57 4.18 -25.94
C GLY A 115 -14.42 3.79 -24.73
N TRP A 116 -15.19 2.69 -24.80
CA TRP A 116 -16.05 2.25 -23.69
C TRP A 116 -15.26 1.60 -22.57
N HIS A 117 -14.28 0.76 -22.92
CA HIS A 117 -13.33 0.20 -21.99
C HIS A 117 -12.53 1.28 -21.27
N TRP A 118 -12.14 2.36 -21.96
CA TRP A 118 -11.50 3.53 -21.34
C TRP A 118 -12.41 4.25 -20.33
N VAL A 119 -13.67 4.49 -20.68
CA VAL A 119 -14.63 5.15 -19.78
C VAL A 119 -14.85 4.31 -18.51
N GLY A 120 -15.10 3.00 -18.65
CA GLY A 120 -15.25 2.09 -17.52
C GLY A 120 -13.99 2.06 -16.65
N THR A 121 -12.83 1.97 -17.30
CA THR A 121 -11.53 1.98 -16.63
C THR A 121 -11.30 3.25 -15.81
N PHE A 122 -11.52 4.42 -16.40
CA PHE A 122 -11.34 5.70 -15.71
C PHE A 122 -12.30 5.84 -14.53
N PHE A 123 -13.56 5.42 -14.72
CA PHE A 123 -14.53 5.45 -13.63
C PHE A 123 -14.12 4.55 -12.46
N LEU A 124 -13.81 3.27 -12.73
CA LEU A 124 -13.53 2.27 -11.70
C LEU A 124 -12.14 2.43 -11.06
N HIS A 125 -11.15 2.96 -11.78
CA HIS A 125 -9.77 3.03 -11.29
C HIS A 125 -9.29 4.44 -10.96
N LEU A 126 -10.11 5.48 -11.18
CA LEU A 126 -9.80 6.84 -10.74
C LEU A 126 -10.96 7.51 -10.00
N ILE A 127 -12.12 7.61 -10.64
CA ILE A 127 -13.26 8.35 -10.08
C ILE A 127 -13.76 7.67 -8.78
N ASN A 128 -14.03 6.36 -8.82
CA ASN A 128 -14.51 5.63 -7.65
C ASN A 128 -13.51 5.66 -6.46
N PRO A 129 -12.20 5.43 -6.65
CA PRO A 129 -11.20 5.69 -5.61
C PRO A 129 -11.25 7.11 -5.04
N ILE A 130 -11.33 8.16 -5.87
CA ILE A 130 -11.41 9.55 -5.42
C ILE A 130 -12.68 9.78 -4.60
N ILE A 131 -13.82 9.23 -5.03
CA ILE A 131 -15.08 9.30 -4.28
C ILE A 131 -14.91 8.67 -2.90
N MET A 132 -14.33 7.46 -2.81
CA MET A 132 -14.13 6.76 -1.54
C MET A 132 -13.17 7.50 -0.60
N ILE A 133 -12.06 8.03 -1.13
CA ILE A 133 -11.11 8.89 -0.38
C ILE A 133 -11.82 10.17 0.10
N THR A 134 -12.64 10.78 -0.73
CA THR A 134 -13.44 11.95 -0.37
C THR A 134 -14.40 11.63 0.78
N VAL A 135 -15.12 10.50 0.69
CA VAL A 135 -15.98 10.00 1.77
C VAL A 135 -15.18 9.77 3.06
N PHE A 136 -13.97 9.20 2.97
CA PHE A 136 -13.09 9.08 4.13
C PHE A 136 -12.79 10.44 4.77
N CYS A 137 -12.36 11.42 3.99
CA CYS A 137 -12.01 12.76 4.47
C CYS A 137 -13.19 13.46 5.17
N PHE A 138 -14.41 13.31 4.66
CA PHE A 138 -15.61 13.90 5.28
C PHE A 138 -16.09 13.15 6.53
N THR A 139 -15.90 11.83 6.58
CA THR A 139 -16.48 11.01 7.66
C THR A 139 -15.52 10.68 8.81
N CYS A 140 -14.21 10.75 8.60
CA CYS A 140 -13.20 10.52 9.63
C CYS A 140 -13.13 11.70 10.64
N GLY A 141 -12.33 11.55 11.70
CA GLY A 141 -12.13 12.56 12.74
C GLY A 141 -13.21 12.61 13.82
N LYS A 142 -13.96 11.52 14.00
CA LYS A 142 -15.02 11.40 15.03
C LYS A 142 -14.53 10.78 16.33
N LYS A 143 -13.56 9.89 16.24
CA LYS A 143 -12.93 9.21 17.37
C LYS A 143 -11.42 9.21 17.14
N TYR A 144 -10.67 9.46 18.21
CA TYR A 144 -9.23 9.26 18.19
C TYR A 144 -8.92 7.76 18.04
N TYR A 145 -8.04 7.42 17.10
CA TYR A 145 -7.69 6.05 16.80
C TYR A 145 -6.24 5.77 17.18
N PHE A 146 -6.04 4.94 18.19
CA PHE A 146 -4.72 4.60 18.74
C PHE A 146 -3.95 3.69 17.80
N TRP A 147 -2.67 4.03 17.57
CA TRP A 147 -1.80 3.35 16.61
C TRP A 147 -1.40 1.96 17.12
N GLU A 148 -1.25 1.82 18.44
CA GLU A 148 -0.89 0.58 19.13
C GLU A 148 -2.01 -0.46 18.97
N ASN A 149 -3.25 -0.02 19.16
CA ASN A 149 -4.43 -0.87 18.97
C ASN A 149 -4.61 -1.27 17.51
N HIS A 150 -4.23 -0.39 16.59
CA HIS A 150 -4.21 -0.72 15.16
C HIS A 150 -3.16 -1.79 14.86
N ALA A 151 -1.90 -1.56 15.24
CA ALA A 151 -0.78 -2.45 14.99
C ALA A 151 -1.01 -3.86 15.55
N LYS A 152 -1.61 -3.98 16.74
CA LYS A 152 -1.86 -5.28 17.39
C LYS A 152 -2.97 -6.09 16.74
N LYS A 153 -3.98 -5.44 16.15
CA LYS A 153 -5.22 -6.11 15.71
C LYS A 153 -5.58 -5.81 14.27
N ASN A 154 -5.84 -4.55 13.97
CA ASN A 154 -6.49 -4.17 12.71
C ASN A 154 -5.53 -4.14 11.52
N LEU A 155 -4.24 -3.87 11.74
CA LEU A 155 -3.21 -3.92 10.70
C LEU A 155 -3.19 -5.28 10.01
N TRP A 156 -3.08 -6.35 10.81
CA TRP A 156 -3.01 -7.72 10.29
C TRP A 156 -4.30 -8.15 9.60
N ILE A 157 -5.46 -7.78 10.15
CA ILE A 157 -6.75 -8.10 9.52
C ILE A 157 -6.85 -7.48 8.12
N ILE A 158 -6.35 -6.26 7.93
CA ILE A 158 -6.33 -5.59 6.62
C ILE A 158 -5.35 -6.30 5.67
N LEU A 159 -4.17 -6.69 6.15
CA LEU A 159 -3.19 -7.38 5.31
C LEU A 159 -3.61 -8.82 4.93
N VAL A 160 -4.37 -9.50 5.79
CA VAL A 160 -4.85 -10.87 5.55
C VAL A 160 -5.66 -11.00 4.26
N TYR A 161 -6.51 -10.01 3.94
CA TYR A 161 -7.28 -10.05 2.68
C TYR A 161 -6.37 -10.00 1.44
N MET A 162 -5.34 -9.14 1.45
CA MET A 162 -4.37 -9.06 0.36
C MET A 162 -3.55 -10.35 0.22
N PHE A 163 -3.24 -11.00 1.35
CA PHE A 163 -2.56 -12.29 1.36
C PHE A 163 -3.44 -13.40 0.76
N PHE A 164 -4.73 -13.44 1.10
CA PHE A 164 -5.66 -14.38 0.46
C PHE A 164 -5.78 -14.15 -1.04
N PHE A 165 -5.84 -12.89 -1.48
CA PHE A 165 -5.81 -12.55 -2.90
C PHE A 165 -4.57 -13.09 -3.61
N LEU A 166 -3.38 -12.94 -3.00
CA LEU A 166 -2.13 -13.47 -3.54
C LEU A 166 -2.21 -14.99 -3.72
N ILE A 167 -2.63 -15.71 -2.69
CA ILE A 167 -2.75 -17.17 -2.72
C ILE A 167 -3.71 -17.62 -3.84
N THR A 168 -4.91 -17.04 -3.91
CA THR A 168 -5.91 -17.46 -4.91
C THR A 168 -5.45 -17.14 -6.34
N SER A 169 -4.74 -16.02 -6.54
CA SER A 169 -4.16 -15.66 -7.84
C SER A 169 -3.07 -16.64 -8.28
N LEU A 170 -2.20 -17.05 -7.34
CA LEU A 170 -1.15 -18.04 -7.63
C LEU A 170 -1.74 -19.42 -7.93
N ILE A 171 -2.70 -19.88 -7.13
CA ILE A 171 -3.39 -21.16 -7.36
C ILE A 171 -4.05 -21.16 -8.75
N LYS A 172 -4.79 -20.09 -9.11
CA LYS A 172 -5.39 -19.95 -10.44
C LYS A 172 -4.34 -20.09 -11.54
N GLY A 173 -3.24 -19.34 -11.46
CA GLY A 173 -2.22 -19.34 -12.51
C GLY A 173 -1.51 -20.69 -12.66
N ILE A 174 -1.24 -21.38 -11.55
CA ILE A 174 -0.70 -22.75 -11.57
C ILE A 174 -1.67 -23.72 -12.26
N ILE A 175 -2.96 -23.65 -11.94
CA ILE A 175 -3.99 -24.49 -12.56
C ILE A 175 -4.07 -24.21 -14.07
N LEU A 176 -4.13 -22.93 -14.48
CA LEU A 176 -4.21 -22.59 -15.91
C LEU A 176 -2.95 -22.99 -16.67
N HIS A 177 -1.77 -22.86 -16.07
CA HIS A 177 -0.52 -23.33 -16.68
C HIS A 177 -0.56 -24.85 -16.88
N HIS A 178 -1.05 -25.61 -15.90
CA HIS A 178 -1.19 -27.07 -16.03
C HIS A 178 -2.05 -27.45 -17.26
N PHE A 179 -3.09 -26.66 -17.55
CA PHE A 179 -3.94 -26.81 -18.73
C PHE A 179 -3.39 -26.14 -20.01
N LYS A 180 -2.14 -25.66 -20.00
CA LYS A 180 -1.44 -25.07 -21.16
C LYS A 180 -2.16 -23.86 -21.77
N TYR A 181 -2.81 -23.04 -20.94
CA TYR A 181 -3.31 -21.75 -21.38
C TYR A 181 -2.16 -20.75 -21.63
N ASP A 182 -2.45 -19.72 -22.44
CA ASP A 182 -1.49 -18.67 -22.78
C ASP A 182 -0.99 -17.92 -21.54
N SER A 183 0.29 -17.51 -21.56
CA SER A 183 0.96 -16.82 -20.45
C SER A 183 0.22 -15.56 -19.99
N ASP A 184 -0.42 -14.85 -20.91
CA ASP A 184 -1.08 -13.57 -20.67
C ASP A 184 -2.34 -13.67 -19.80
N ILE A 185 -2.90 -14.88 -19.63
CA ILE A 185 -4.13 -15.10 -18.85
C ILE A 185 -3.89 -15.84 -17.53
N LEU A 186 -2.70 -16.41 -17.35
CA LEU A 186 -2.36 -17.22 -16.18
C LEU A 186 -2.49 -16.40 -14.91
N PHE A 187 -1.84 -15.24 -14.89
CA PHE A 187 -1.77 -14.38 -13.71
C PHE A 187 -2.37 -13.00 -14.00
N PRO A 188 -3.10 -12.39 -13.03
CA PRO A 188 -3.68 -11.07 -13.20
C PRO A 188 -2.63 -9.95 -13.26
N TYR A 189 -1.41 -10.21 -12.74
CA TYR A 189 -0.32 -9.24 -12.75
C TYR A 189 0.98 -9.90 -13.19
N PHE A 190 1.79 -9.17 -13.97
CA PHE A 190 3.05 -9.69 -14.50
C PHE A 190 4.05 -10.11 -13.41
N PHE A 191 4.04 -9.42 -12.26
CA PHE A 191 4.92 -9.75 -11.13
C PHE A 191 4.47 -11.01 -10.36
N LEU A 192 3.31 -11.59 -10.71
CA LEU A 192 2.85 -12.87 -10.16
C LEU A 192 3.19 -14.05 -11.08
N ASP A 193 3.72 -13.79 -12.28
CA ASP A 193 4.09 -14.85 -13.22
C ASP A 193 5.31 -15.62 -12.72
N ILE A 194 5.07 -16.73 -12.01
CA ILE A 194 6.10 -17.61 -11.45
C ILE A 194 6.86 -18.43 -12.50
N TYR A 195 6.46 -18.36 -13.77
CA TYR A 195 7.12 -19.07 -14.87
C TYR A 195 8.04 -18.15 -15.70
N SER A 196 8.03 -16.84 -15.45
CA SER A 196 8.98 -15.89 -16.02
C SER A 196 10.39 -16.12 -15.49
N ASP A 197 11.44 -15.98 -16.31
CA ASP A 197 12.85 -16.06 -15.86
C ASP A 197 13.21 -15.09 -14.73
N THR A 198 12.43 -14.02 -14.55
CA THR A 198 12.64 -12.97 -13.55
C THR A 198 11.63 -13.00 -12.40
N TRP A 199 10.82 -14.07 -12.31
CA TRP A 199 9.66 -14.13 -11.42
C TRP A 199 9.99 -13.83 -9.96
N PHE A 200 11.06 -14.45 -9.44
CA PHE A 200 11.40 -14.34 -8.01
C PHE A 200 11.73 -12.89 -7.66
N PHE A 201 12.47 -12.22 -8.53
CA PHE A 201 12.86 -10.83 -8.37
C PHE A 201 11.65 -9.90 -8.45
N LEU A 202 10.82 -10.04 -9.50
CA LEU A 202 9.63 -9.21 -9.70
C LEU A 202 8.60 -9.40 -8.57
N LEU A 203 8.31 -10.65 -8.20
CA LEU A 203 7.39 -10.98 -7.12
C LEU A 203 7.88 -10.41 -5.79
N THR A 204 9.17 -10.59 -5.46
CA THR A 204 9.74 -10.08 -4.21
C THR A 204 9.62 -8.56 -4.13
N ILE A 205 10.03 -7.84 -5.17
CA ILE A 205 9.93 -6.38 -5.19
C ILE A 205 8.47 -5.93 -5.10
N ALA A 206 7.58 -6.54 -5.89
CA ALA A 206 6.17 -6.17 -5.90
C ALA A 206 5.53 -6.38 -4.53
N LEU A 207 5.76 -7.52 -3.88
CA LEU A 207 5.24 -7.79 -2.53
C LEU A 207 5.72 -6.76 -1.51
N LEU A 208 6.99 -6.38 -1.57
CA LEU A 208 7.55 -5.41 -0.63
C LEU A 208 7.01 -4.00 -0.87
N VAL A 209 6.93 -3.56 -2.13
CA VAL A 209 6.34 -2.27 -2.49
C VAL A 209 4.87 -2.21 -2.10
N ILE A 210 4.09 -3.25 -2.43
CA ILE A 210 2.66 -3.32 -2.08
C ILE A 210 2.48 -3.33 -0.56
N LEU A 211 3.28 -4.09 0.18
CA LEU A 211 3.23 -4.12 1.65
C LEU A 211 3.58 -2.75 2.25
N ALA A 212 4.64 -2.10 1.76
CA ALA A 212 5.05 -0.78 2.21
C ALA A 212 3.96 0.27 1.94
N ILE A 213 3.35 0.26 0.75
CA ILE A 213 2.22 1.15 0.42
C ILE A 213 1.02 0.82 1.30
N ALA A 214 0.68 -0.45 1.51
CA ALA A 214 -0.47 -0.85 2.30
C ALA A 214 -0.36 -0.43 3.76
N ILE A 215 0.81 -0.64 4.38
CA ILE A 215 1.07 -0.20 5.75
C ILE A 215 1.12 1.34 5.80
N GLY A 216 1.85 1.96 4.87
CA GLY A 216 2.00 3.41 4.79
C GLY A 216 0.66 4.14 4.66
N MET A 217 -0.22 3.68 3.78
CA MET A 217 -1.56 4.25 3.56
C MET A 217 -2.46 4.08 4.78
N GLN A 218 -2.42 2.93 5.47
CA GLN A 218 -3.15 2.74 6.72
C GLN A 218 -2.76 3.79 7.76
N TYR A 219 -1.46 3.97 8.01
CA TYR A 219 -0.98 4.96 8.98
C TYR A 219 -1.22 6.40 8.52
N PHE A 220 -1.14 6.68 7.21
CA PHE A 220 -1.50 7.98 6.64
C PHE A 220 -2.97 8.34 6.94
N TYR A 221 -3.89 7.42 6.70
CA TYR A 221 -5.31 7.63 6.98
C TYR A 221 -5.63 7.72 8.48
N ILE A 222 -4.94 6.96 9.33
CA ILE A 222 -5.04 7.11 10.78
C ILE A 222 -4.55 8.48 11.24
N TRP A 223 -3.41 8.94 10.71
CA TRP A 223 -2.88 10.27 10.99
C TRP A 223 -3.89 11.36 10.58
N LEU A 224 -4.45 11.27 9.37
CA LEU A 224 -5.46 12.20 8.89
C LEU A 224 -6.70 12.23 9.80
N ASN A 225 -7.21 11.05 10.18
CA ASN A 225 -8.32 10.91 11.13
C ASN A 225 -8.01 11.61 12.46
N ASN A 226 -6.84 11.33 13.05
CA ASN A 226 -6.47 11.87 14.36
C ASN A 226 -6.22 13.38 14.30
N LYS A 227 -5.64 13.89 13.21
CA LYS A 227 -5.46 15.33 12.97
C LYS A 227 -6.81 16.06 12.91
N LEU A 228 -7.77 15.52 12.16
CA LEU A 228 -9.12 16.11 12.08
C LEU A 228 -9.88 15.98 13.40
N TYR A 229 -9.70 14.88 14.14
CA TYR A 229 -10.26 14.71 15.48
C TYR A 229 -9.78 15.82 16.42
N ILE A 230 -8.47 16.06 16.50
CA ILE A 230 -7.89 17.11 17.35
C ILE A 230 -8.42 18.49 16.93
N LYS A 231 -8.40 18.81 15.63
CA LYS A 231 -8.89 20.10 15.12
C LYS A 231 -10.35 20.38 15.52
N ARG A 232 -11.23 19.37 15.47
CA ARG A 232 -12.66 19.52 15.80
C ARG A 232 -12.94 19.64 17.30
N HIS A 233 -12.03 19.16 18.16
CA HIS A 233 -12.23 19.16 19.61
C HIS A 233 -11.39 20.22 20.34
N LYS A 234 -10.41 20.85 19.69
CA LYS A 234 -9.56 21.90 20.27
C LYS A 234 -10.32 23.15 20.75
N ASN A 235 -11.43 23.50 20.09
CA ASN A 235 -12.18 24.73 20.39
C ASN A 235 -13.41 24.49 21.28
N LYS A 236 -13.68 23.24 21.67
CA LYS A 236 -14.70 22.98 22.68
C LYS A 236 -14.01 23.21 24.03
N HIS A 237 -14.51 24.15 24.82
CA HIS A 237 -14.13 24.34 26.22
C HIS A 237 -14.49 23.07 27.01
N ILE A 238 -13.70 22.02 26.84
CA ILE A 238 -13.88 20.76 27.53
C ILE A 238 -12.87 20.80 28.67
N THR A 239 -13.35 21.17 29.86
CA THR A 239 -12.67 20.98 31.15
C THR A 239 -12.31 19.51 31.43
N GLU A 240 -12.88 18.59 30.65
CA GLU A 240 -12.56 17.15 30.59
C GLU A 240 -11.68 16.73 29.40
N TRP A 241 -11.15 17.65 28.58
CA TRP A 241 -10.14 17.28 27.57
C TRP A 241 -8.82 17.05 28.30
N SER A 242 -8.75 15.95 29.03
CA SER A 242 -7.49 15.27 29.19
C SER A 242 -7.28 14.57 27.85
N PRO A 243 -6.31 14.99 27.00
CA PRO A 243 -5.85 14.10 25.95
C PRO A 243 -5.62 12.76 26.66
N PRO A 244 -6.23 11.64 26.22
CA PRO A 244 -6.09 10.38 26.93
C PRO A 244 -4.60 10.24 27.22
N ASN A 245 -4.20 10.08 28.49
CA ASN A 245 -2.86 10.30 29.10
C ASN A 245 -1.62 9.81 28.31
N ASN A 246 -1.85 9.18 27.16
CA ASN A 246 -0.95 8.63 26.17
C ASN A 246 -0.67 9.53 24.95
N ILE A 247 -1.33 10.68 24.74
CA ILE A 247 -0.79 11.72 23.82
C ILE A 247 0.21 12.57 24.61
N ARG A 248 1.13 11.91 25.33
CA ARG A 248 2.28 12.57 25.92
C ARG A 248 3.18 13.01 24.77
N LEU A 249 3.34 14.32 24.61
CA LEU A 249 4.56 14.85 24.01
C LEU A 249 5.69 14.36 24.93
N ILE A 250 6.35 13.27 24.53
CA ILE A 250 7.48 12.73 25.29
C ILE A 250 8.64 13.66 25.02
N TRP A 251 8.93 14.56 25.94
CA TRP A 251 10.00 15.54 25.77
C TRP A 251 11.38 14.89 25.67
N LYS A 252 11.57 13.73 26.29
CA LYS A 252 12.84 13.00 26.26
C LYS A 252 12.63 11.51 26.03
N PHE A 253 13.04 11.07 24.85
CA PHE A 253 13.27 9.65 24.58
C PHE A 253 14.45 9.13 25.42
N ASP A 254 14.34 7.91 25.93
CA ASP A 254 15.41 7.27 26.69
C ASP A 254 16.67 7.07 25.82
N HIS A 255 17.77 6.70 26.47
CA HIS A 255 19.02 6.43 25.78
C HIS A 255 18.89 5.29 24.74
N LYS A 256 18.03 4.30 24.97
CA LYS A 256 17.85 3.15 24.07
C LYS A 256 17.24 3.58 22.74
N VAL A 257 16.19 4.41 22.76
CA VAL A 257 15.59 4.98 21.54
C VAL A 257 16.60 5.82 20.78
N LYS A 258 17.37 6.68 21.47
CA LYS A 258 18.41 7.50 20.82
C LYS A 258 19.47 6.66 20.12
N VAL A 259 19.95 5.60 20.77
CA VAL A 259 20.89 4.64 20.17
C VAL A 259 20.25 3.94 18.98
N GLY A 260 19.00 3.46 19.12
CA GLY A 260 18.27 2.81 18.03
C GLY A 260 18.10 3.70 16.80
N ILE A 261 17.82 4.98 16.99
CA ILE A 261 17.71 5.97 15.90
C ILE A 261 19.06 6.22 15.21
N ARG A 262 20.16 6.32 15.98
CA ARG A 262 21.50 6.46 15.39
C ARG A 262 21.87 5.23 14.57
N LEU A 263 21.61 4.04 15.11
CA LEU A 263 21.80 2.78 14.39
C LEU A 263 20.94 2.70 13.13
N ALA A 264 19.70 3.18 13.17
CA ALA A 264 18.82 3.25 11.99
C ALA A 264 19.46 4.08 10.87
N LEU A 265 19.94 5.27 11.22
CA LEU A 265 20.58 6.18 10.27
C LEU A 265 21.88 5.60 9.71
N SER A 266 22.77 5.12 10.58
CA SER A 266 24.03 4.49 10.17
C SER A 266 23.79 3.28 9.27
N CYS A 267 22.86 2.39 9.64
CA CYS A 267 22.49 1.23 8.83
C CYS A 267 21.98 1.65 7.45
N THR A 268 21.07 2.64 7.39
CA THR A 268 20.52 3.13 6.12
C THR A 268 21.60 3.72 5.22
N ILE A 269 22.53 4.50 5.77
CA ILE A 269 23.66 5.07 5.01
C ILE A 269 24.58 3.96 4.49
N ILE A 270 24.94 2.99 5.35
CA ILE A 270 25.81 1.86 4.97
C ILE A 270 25.15 1.04 3.85
N VAL A 271 23.88 0.65 4.02
CA VAL A 271 23.14 -0.09 3.01
C VAL A 271 23.06 0.69 1.70
N PHE A 272 22.79 1.99 1.76
CA PHE A 272 22.75 2.84 0.58
C PHE A 272 24.10 2.86 -0.16
N ILE A 273 25.22 3.02 0.55
CA ILE A 273 26.57 3.03 -0.04
C ILE A 273 26.90 1.67 -0.66
N ILE A 274 26.63 0.56 0.04
CA ILE A 274 26.87 -0.80 -0.48
C ILE A 274 26.04 -1.02 -1.75
N THR A 275 24.75 -0.65 -1.72
CA THR A 275 23.85 -0.80 -2.85
C THR A 275 24.30 0.05 -4.04
N LEU A 276 24.75 1.28 -3.79
CA LEU A 276 25.32 2.15 -4.81
C LEU A 276 26.57 1.53 -5.44
N ALA A 277 27.50 1.01 -4.63
CA ALA A 277 28.72 0.37 -5.12
C ALA A 277 28.41 -0.88 -5.95
N LEU A 278 27.55 -1.78 -5.46
CA LEU A 278 27.13 -2.98 -6.20
C LEU A 278 26.43 -2.64 -7.51
N THR A 279 25.54 -1.64 -7.49
CA THR A 279 24.83 -1.18 -8.70
C THR A 279 25.82 -0.63 -9.72
N SER A 280 26.79 0.19 -9.28
CA SER A 280 27.86 0.69 -10.16
C SER A 280 28.71 -0.44 -10.74
N ILE A 281 29.08 -1.45 -9.95
CA ILE A 281 29.81 -2.63 -10.43
C ILE A 281 28.99 -3.40 -11.45
N LEU A 282 27.70 -3.60 -11.21
CA LEU A 282 26.79 -4.30 -12.13
C LEU A 282 26.62 -3.53 -13.43
N ILE A 283 26.43 -2.20 -13.37
CA ILE A 283 26.36 -1.34 -14.56
C ILE A 283 27.68 -1.37 -15.33
N PHE A 284 28.82 -1.27 -14.65
CA PHE A 284 30.13 -1.28 -15.31
C PHE A 284 30.44 -2.64 -15.96
N SER A 285 30.18 -3.73 -15.25
CA SER A 285 30.27 -5.10 -15.79
C SER A 285 29.35 -5.26 -16.99
N ALA A 286 28.15 -4.68 -16.91
CA ALA A 286 27.21 -4.67 -18.00
C ALA A 286 27.68 -3.85 -19.22
N LEU A 287 28.40 -2.75 -19.02
CA LEU A 287 28.97 -2.01 -20.14
C LEU A 287 30.12 -2.80 -20.80
N ILE A 288 31.01 -3.42 -20.00
CA ILE A 288 32.15 -4.20 -20.51
C ILE A 288 31.68 -5.41 -21.29
N ILE A 289 30.88 -6.28 -20.66
CA ILE A 289 30.45 -7.50 -21.35
C ILE A 289 29.60 -7.08 -22.55
N GLY A 290 28.89 -5.93 -22.52
CA GLY A 290 27.98 -5.51 -23.58
C GLY A 290 28.75 -5.15 -24.84
N ALA A 291 29.88 -4.46 -24.66
CA ALA A 291 30.85 -4.22 -25.70
C ALA A 291 31.43 -5.54 -26.27
N ILE A 292 31.72 -6.53 -25.41
CA ILE A 292 32.20 -7.86 -25.84
C ILE A 292 31.11 -8.61 -26.61
N ALA A 293 29.89 -8.68 -26.10
CA ALA A 293 28.78 -9.41 -26.71
C ALA A 293 28.34 -8.79 -28.04
N ALA A 294 28.37 -7.47 -28.16
CA ALA A 294 28.20 -6.77 -29.43
C ALA A 294 29.27 -7.17 -30.46
N ALA A 295 30.50 -7.43 -30.02
CA ALA A 295 31.56 -7.98 -30.87
C ALA A 295 31.31 -9.45 -31.28
N PHE A 296 30.56 -10.22 -30.48
CA PHE A 296 30.32 -11.66 -30.70
C PHE A 296 28.87 -12.04 -31.12
N LYS A 297 27.99 -11.07 -31.40
CA LYS A 297 26.56 -11.28 -31.77
C LYS A 297 25.77 -12.20 -30.82
N SER A 298 26.14 -12.29 -29.55
CA SER A 298 25.40 -13.06 -28.53
C SER A 298 24.43 -12.15 -27.79
N THR A 299 23.13 -12.48 -27.79
CA THR A 299 22.05 -11.54 -27.47
C THR A 299 21.37 -11.73 -26.10
N SER A 300 21.71 -12.74 -25.30
CA SER A 300 21.02 -12.96 -24.02
C SER A 300 21.77 -12.33 -22.84
N TRP A 301 21.49 -11.04 -22.61
CA TRP A 301 22.06 -10.22 -21.57
C TRP A 301 21.26 -10.29 -20.26
N PRO A 302 21.88 -10.39 -19.07
CA PRO A 302 21.15 -10.40 -17.80
C PRO A 302 20.76 -8.96 -17.38
N LEU A 303 20.01 -8.26 -18.25
CA LEU A 303 19.48 -6.91 -18.02
C LEU A 303 18.73 -6.81 -16.68
N TRP A 304 18.13 -7.91 -16.24
CA TRP A 304 17.44 -8.03 -14.96
C TRP A 304 18.35 -7.78 -13.75
N LEU A 305 19.64 -8.11 -13.81
CA LEU A 305 20.59 -7.82 -12.71
C LEU A 305 20.82 -6.31 -12.56
N VAL A 306 20.95 -5.60 -13.69
CA VAL A 306 21.14 -4.15 -13.70
C VAL A 306 19.88 -3.45 -13.20
N ILE A 307 18.71 -3.84 -13.71
CA ILE A 307 17.41 -3.33 -13.25
C ILE A 307 17.24 -3.62 -11.74
N GLY A 308 17.70 -4.79 -11.28
CA GLY A 308 17.73 -5.15 -9.87
C GLY A 308 18.56 -4.24 -8.99
N GLY A 309 19.82 -4.00 -9.37
CA GLY A 309 20.70 -3.08 -8.66
C GLY A 309 20.09 -1.67 -8.58
N VAL A 310 19.66 -1.13 -9.72
CA VAL A 310 19.06 0.21 -9.80
C VAL A 310 17.81 0.33 -8.93
N SER A 311 16.95 -0.68 -8.93
CA SER A 311 15.74 -0.69 -8.09
C SER A 311 16.07 -0.64 -6.60
N LEU A 312 17.03 -1.45 -6.14
CA LEU A 312 17.48 -1.45 -4.75
C LEU A 312 18.11 -0.12 -4.34
N LEU A 313 18.84 0.52 -5.26
CA LEU A 313 19.44 1.84 -5.03
C LEU A 313 18.36 2.91 -4.83
N ILE A 314 17.34 2.93 -5.69
CA ILE A 314 16.21 3.86 -5.59
C ILE A 314 15.47 3.65 -4.26
N ILE A 315 15.19 2.41 -3.88
CA ILE A 315 14.51 2.09 -2.62
C ILE A 315 15.32 2.58 -1.42
N SER A 316 16.63 2.30 -1.40
CA SER A 316 17.52 2.74 -0.31
C SER A 316 17.59 4.27 -0.22
N PHE A 317 17.59 4.95 -1.37
CA PHE A 317 17.56 6.42 -1.43
C PHE A 317 16.25 7.00 -0.90
N ILE A 318 15.09 6.45 -1.28
CA ILE A 318 13.79 6.86 -0.77
C ILE A 318 13.71 6.68 0.75
N ILE A 319 14.16 5.53 1.27
CA ILE A 319 14.21 5.28 2.72
C ILE A 319 15.06 6.35 3.41
N LEU A 320 16.25 6.67 2.87
CA LEU A 320 17.12 7.70 3.43
C LEU A 320 16.44 9.09 3.45
N ILE A 321 15.75 9.47 2.37
CA ILE A 321 15.00 10.73 2.28
C ILE A 321 13.90 10.81 3.34
N ILE A 322 13.15 9.72 3.57
CA ILE A 322 12.05 9.70 4.57
C ILE A 322 12.62 9.65 5.99
N LEU A 323 13.77 9.00 6.17
CA LEU A 323 14.39 8.83 7.49
C LEU A 323 14.87 10.15 8.09
N ILE A 324 15.47 11.05 7.29
CA ILE A 324 15.97 12.35 7.74
C ILE A 324 14.88 13.20 8.46
N PRO A 325 13.71 13.49 7.85
CA PRO A 325 12.66 14.24 8.52
C PRO A 325 12.07 13.44 9.69
N ALA A 326 11.95 12.11 9.59
CA ALA A 326 11.49 11.29 10.72
C ALA A 326 12.39 11.48 11.94
N ILE A 327 13.71 11.41 11.80
CA ILE A 327 14.67 11.67 12.88
C ILE A 327 14.49 13.08 13.46
N LYS A 328 14.30 14.10 12.61
CA LYS A 328 14.06 15.48 13.05
C LYS A 328 12.79 15.59 13.90
N TYR A 329 11.71 14.91 13.52
CA TYR A 329 10.46 14.89 14.29
C TYR A 329 10.58 14.05 15.57
N THR A 330 11.37 12.98 15.58
CA THR A 330 11.63 12.22 16.80
C THR A 330 12.44 13.03 17.81
N LYS A 331 13.37 13.90 17.37
CA LYS A 331 14.03 14.85 18.28
C LYS A 331 13.06 15.83 18.96
N LYS A 332 11.89 16.08 18.35
CA LYS A 332 10.80 16.90 18.92
C LYS A 332 9.82 16.10 19.79
N GLY A 333 10.13 14.85 20.13
CA GLY A 333 9.26 14.01 20.95
C GLY A 333 8.13 13.32 20.19
N SER A 334 8.15 13.31 18.85
CA SER A 334 7.08 12.68 18.06
C SER A 334 7.16 11.16 18.12
N LEU A 335 6.21 10.54 18.82
CA LEU A 335 6.04 9.09 18.84
C LEU A 335 5.75 8.50 17.44
N GLN A 336 5.02 9.26 16.61
CA GLN A 336 4.72 8.86 15.24
C GLN A 336 5.98 8.75 14.40
N ALA A 337 6.91 9.68 14.58
CA ALA A 337 8.19 9.65 13.90
C ALA A 337 9.08 8.50 14.40
N LYS A 338 9.05 8.19 15.71
CA LYS A 338 9.69 6.98 16.27
C LYS A 338 9.20 5.71 15.57
N ASN A 339 7.88 5.52 15.48
CA ASN A 339 7.28 4.34 14.85
C ASN A 339 7.55 4.30 13.35
N LEU A 340 7.56 5.45 12.67
CA LEU A 340 7.94 5.56 11.26
C LEU A 340 9.38 5.08 11.04
N ILE A 341 10.34 5.50 11.89
CA ILE A 341 11.73 5.02 11.82
C ILE A 341 11.78 3.50 11.97
N ALA A 342 11.07 2.92 12.96
CA ALA A 342 11.03 1.48 13.13
C ALA A 342 10.47 0.75 11.88
N MET A 343 9.40 1.28 11.27
CA MET A 343 8.85 0.73 10.03
C MET A 343 9.82 0.85 8.85
N LEU A 344 10.50 1.99 8.70
CA LEU A 344 11.54 2.16 7.68
C LEU A 344 12.68 1.16 7.86
N MET A 345 13.06 0.87 9.11
CA MET A 345 14.09 -0.12 9.40
C MET A 345 13.63 -1.55 9.14
N ILE A 346 12.35 -1.88 9.35
CA ILE A 346 11.79 -3.18 8.93
C ILE A 346 11.92 -3.32 7.41
N ASN A 347 11.49 -2.30 6.67
CA ASN A 347 11.62 -2.31 5.21
C ASN A 347 13.07 -2.44 4.78
N LEU A 348 13.98 -1.63 5.34
CA LEU A 348 15.41 -1.70 5.01
C LEU A 348 16.01 -3.07 5.33
N THR A 349 15.66 -3.68 6.48
CA THR A 349 16.09 -5.04 6.85
C THR A 349 15.69 -6.03 5.77
N ILE A 350 14.48 -5.92 5.26
CA ILE A 350 13.99 -6.82 4.21
C ILE A 350 14.69 -6.54 2.87
N PHE A 351 14.92 -5.28 2.50
CA PHE A 351 15.55 -4.93 1.21
C PHE A 351 17.07 -5.11 1.19
N SER A 352 17.73 -5.14 2.34
CA SER A 352 19.18 -5.23 2.46
C SER A 352 19.69 -6.61 2.83
N TRP A 353 18.86 -7.64 2.72
CA TRP A 353 19.18 -9.02 3.13
C TRP A 353 20.48 -9.55 2.52
N PHE A 354 20.79 -9.14 1.28
CA PHE A 354 22.02 -9.49 0.57
C PHE A 354 23.30 -8.94 1.23
N THR A 355 23.19 -7.94 2.11
CA THR A 355 24.35 -7.34 2.80
C THR A 355 24.71 -8.02 4.11
N ILE A 356 23.85 -8.89 4.66
CA ILE A 356 23.91 -9.52 6.00
C ILE A 356 23.92 -8.50 7.17
N ILE A 357 24.76 -7.47 7.09
CA ILE A 357 24.92 -6.35 8.02
C ILE A 357 23.63 -5.54 8.14
N GLY A 358 22.97 -5.25 7.00
CA GLY A 358 21.73 -4.48 6.96
C GLY A 358 20.62 -5.07 7.84
N PRO A 359 20.28 -6.37 7.68
CA PRO A 359 19.31 -7.04 8.54
C PRO A 359 19.66 -7.04 10.02
N ILE A 360 20.92 -7.34 10.37
CA ILE A 360 21.36 -7.41 11.76
C ILE A 360 21.22 -6.04 12.43
N LEU A 361 21.77 -4.98 11.81
CA LEU A 361 21.69 -3.62 12.34
C LEU A 361 20.25 -3.11 12.35
N GLY A 362 19.46 -3.47 11.33
CA GLY A 362 18.04 -3.15 11.24
C GLY A 362 17.24 -3.75 12.40
N ILE A 363 17.38 -5.05 12.66
CA ILE A 363 16.72 -5.73 13.79
C ILE A 363 17.15 -5.15 15.13
N ILE A 364 18.45 -4.91 15.34
CA ILE A 364 18.94 -4.29 16.59
C ILE A 364 18.34 -2.90 16.77
N SER A 365 18.31 -2.09 15.71
CA SER A 365 17.68 -0.77 15.71
C SER A 365 16.20 -0.84 16.08
N ILE A 366 15.43 -1.71 15.41
CA ILE A 366 14.01 -1.94 15.67
C ILE A 366 13.78 -2.30 17.14
N ILE A 367 14.52 -3.28 17.66
CA ILE A 367 14.40 -3.72 19.06
C ILE A 367 14.69 -2.57 20.02
N LYS A 368 15.75 -1.78 19.79
CA LYS A 368 16.10 -0.64 20.65
C LYS A 368 15.06 0.47 20.60
N ILE A 369 14.49 0.76 19.43
CA ILE A 369 13.45 1.78 19.24
C ILE A 369 12.14 1.35 19.91
N LEU A 370 11.74 0.09 19.78
CA LEU A 370 10.48 -0.43 20.30
C LEU A 370 10.53 -0.74 21.80
N LYS A 371 11.69 -1.16 22.34
CA LYS A 371 11.86 -1.45 23.79
C LYS A 371 12.20 -0.22 24.64
N GLY A 372 12.53 0.91 24.03
CA GLY A 372 12.88 2.11 24.78
C GLY A 372 11.67 2.64 25.55
N THR A 373 11.88 3.00 26.81
CA THR A 373 10.82 3.54 27.67
C THR A 373 10.64 5.02 27.44
N GLU A 374 9.43 5.48 27.70
CA GLU A 374 9.02 6.86 27.55
C GLU A 374 8.85 7.42 28.96
N THR A 375 9.80 8.24 29.42
CA THR A 375 9.61 8.92 30.71
C THR A 375 8.67 10.09 30.47
N PRO A 376 7.46 10.09 31.06
CA PRO A 376 6.67 11.30 31.10
C PRO A 376 7.44 12.41 31.80
N GLU A 377 7.25 13.63 31.34
CA GLU A 377 7.54 14.77 32.21
C GLU A 377 6.69 14.59 33.46
N GLU A 378 7.33 14.48 34.63
CA GLU A 378 6.66 14.86 35.86
C GLU A 378 6.22 16.31 35.63
N PHE A 379 4.91 16.54 35.64
CA PHE A 379 4.38 17.90 35.67
C PHE A 379 5.02 18.55 36.89
N LYS A 380 6.02 19.41 36.67
CA LYS A 380 6.48 20.33 37.70
C LYS A 380 5.30 21.24 37.96
N THR A 381 4.53 20.91 38.99
CA THR A 381 3.54 21.79 39.59
C THR A 381 4.34 22.96 40.16
N ASN A 382 4.44 24.03 39.38
CA ASN A 382 4.90 25.32 39.89
C ASN A 382 3.79 25.96 40.71
#